data_AF-A0A1I7TLC5-F1
#
_entry.id   AF-A0A1I7TLC5-F1
#
_cell.length_a   1.000
_cell.length_b   1.000
_cell.length_c   1.000
_cell.angle_alpha   90.00
_cell.angle_beta   90.00
_cell.angle_gamma   90.00
#
_symmetry.space_group_name_H-M   'P 1'
#
loop_
_entity.id
_entity.type
_entity.pdbx_description
1 polymer ?
#
loop_
_entity_poly.entity_id
_entity_poly.type
_entity_poly.pdbx_seq_one_letter_code
_entity_poly.pdbx_strand_id
1 'polypeptide(L)'
;MSTVIGFVCEVSEQKVRVFTKSYKLIEMPYLPEMAPSYGDCLKITSKESYEIGTMNVPYFKISSENDDVFVQLLVIGPDRLSLPKKVADKYEQVVWSPHLELIRDPNHVYSINFKGGDVREVVVKYAPSSDGSFFEVFRAVQWLDGEQENSEETKKSYLRMAPWLMETLTDRAPIYNLCPEDMASTNLKKHLHKDDCATGICIHHEFPNPGFREDIKGSSPTVAVLWSPMTGLSRWNINNRETHTEFAFSGDPLLQLGEWFTYSFNDQRTSGSKRAKLALKREEFGEDVCAPRNERPTFFAATASDVTRLDPVKPTRRIVCETLTKDGEKILEHNIEIECSFQFKHSSLENESNRSVKNWDARERCLRRDAHFDDFYLGKIRIYPEEARLIIEKIENFREVLKESSSEEYKLRQEDMIIIRGAVLRSDKFSTIAQSYPTRGLFYLEKVFRIAYHRDGKVIYQNPEEKYVTEVPKDLSTIQVKF
;
A
#
# COMPACT_ATOMS: atom_id res chain seq x y z
N MET A 1 -4.48 4.84 -19.54
CA MET A 1 -3.58 5.33 -18.48
C MET A 1 -4.41 5.65 -17.25
N SER A 2 -3.96 5.26 -16.07
CA SER A 2 -4.47 5.87 -14.84
C SER A 2 -4.08 7.34 -14.86
N THR A 3 -5.01 8.22 -14.54
CA THR A 3 -4.74 9.65 -14.40
C THR A 3 -3.69 9.87 -13.31
N VAL A 4 -2.63 10.62 -13.61
CA VAL A 4 -1.57 10.95 -12.64
C VAL A 4 -1.68 12.43 -12.31
N ILE A 5 -1.55 12.76 -11.02
CA ILE A 5 -1.54 14.16 -10.57
C ILE A 5 -0.13 14.49 -10.09
N GLY A 6 0.37 15.64 -10.50
CA GLY A 6 1.65 16.19 -10.06
C GLY A 6 1.61 17.71 -10.02
N PHE A 7 2.74 18.34 -9.73
CA PHE A 7 2.88 19.79 -9.76
C PHE A 7 4.14 20.24 -10.50
N VAL A 8 4.05 21.41 -11.13
CA VAL A 8 5.11 21.97 -11.98
C VAL A 8 6.28 22.44 -11.12
N CYS A 9 7.47 21.92 -11.39
CA CYS A 9 8.72 22.31 -10.74
C CYS A 9 9.62 23.15 -11.65
N GLU A 10 9.56 22.96 -12.96
CA GLU A 10 10.37 23.70 -13.93
C GLU A 10 9.55 24.01 -15.18
N VAL A 11 9.69 25.23 -15.71
CA VAL A 11 9.02 25.68 -16.94
C VAL A 11 10.05 26.21 -17.92
N SER A 12 9.93 25.82 -19.19
CA SER A 12 10.70 26.32 -20.32
C SER A 12 9.78 26.51 -21.52
N GLU A 13 10.26 27.23 -22.55
CA GLU A 13 9.45 27.52 -23.76
C GLU A 13 8.96 26.27 -24.52
N GLN A 14 9.63 25.13 -24.34
CA GLN A 14 9.30 23.89 -25.06
C GLN A 14 8.75 22.80 -24.14
N LYS A 15 9.04 22.87 -22.83
CA LYS A 15 8.86 21.75 -21.91
C LYS A 15 8.51 22.23 -20.51
N VAL A 16 7.73 21.42 -19.80
CA VAL A 16 7.51 21.55 -18.35
C VAL A 16 7.96 20.28 -17.65
N ARG A 17 8.58 20.44 -16.48
CA ARG A 17 8.90 19.31 -15.59
C ARG A 17 7.96 19.29 -14.42
N VAL A 18 7.32 18.15 -14.24
CA VAL A 18 6.27 17.94 -13.24
C VAL A 18 6.74 16.90 -12.26
N PHE A 19 6.70 17.22 -10.96
CA PHE A 19 6.92 16.22 -9.93
C PHE A 19 5.63 15.45 -9.66
N THR A 20 5.72 14.13 -9.69
CA THR A 20 4.66 13.18 -9.37
C THR A 20 5.17 12.20 -8.32
N LYS A 21 4.28 11.75 -7.44
CA LYS A 21 4.65 10.73 -6.43
C LYS A 21 5.16 9.44 -7.09
N SER A 22 4.43 8.95 -8.10
CA SER A 22 4.70 7.65 -8.74
C SER A 22 5.95 7.64 -9.62
N TYR A 23 6.20 8.74 -10.35
CA TYR A 23 7.24 8.79 -11.38
C TYR A 23 8.36 9.80 -11.09
N LYS A 24 8.30 10.49 -9.94
CA LYS A 24 9.20 11.60 -9.61
C LYS A 24 9.07 12.70 -10.67
N LEU A 25 10.18 13.12 -11.27
CA LEU A 25 10.18 14.17 -12.27
C LEU A 25 9.87 13.58 -13.65
N ILE A 26 8.78 14.05 -14.26
CA ILE A 26 8.42 13.75 -15.64
C ILE A 26 8.54 15.02 -16.48
N GLU A 27 8.98 14.86 -17.72
CA GLU A 27 9.08 15.93 -18.69
C GLU A 27 7.91 15.85 -19.67
N MET A 28 7.22 16.96 -19.84
CA MET A 28 6.02 17.09 -20.66
C MET A 28 6.20 18.24 -21.66
N PRO A 29 5.56 18.21 -22.83
CA PRO A 29 5.57 19.34 -23.74
C PRO A 29 4.91 20.56 -23.09
N TYR A 30 5.46 21.74 -23.32
CA TYR A 30 4.78 22.98 -22.93
C TYR A 30 3.55 23.17 -23.83
N LEU A 31 2.36 23.31 -23.23
CA LEU A 31 1.11 23.54 -23.92
C LEU A 31 0.71 25.02 -23.70
N PRO A 32 0.89 25.90 -24.70
CA PRO A 32 0.60 27.33 -24.55
C PRO A 32 -0.86 27.62 -24.17
N GLU A 33 -1.78 26.75 -24.57
CA GLU A 33 -3.20 26.85 -24.24
C GLU A 33 -3.47 26.73 -22.73
N MET A 34 -2.64 25.94 -22.03
CA MET A 34 -2.74 25.75 -20.58
C MET A 34 -1.91 26.77 -19.81
N ALA A 35 -0.86 27.32 -20.42
CA ALA A 35 0.08 28.27 -19.81
C ALA A 35 0.51 27.91 -18.37
N PRO A 36 1.00 26.68 -18.12
CA PRO A 36 1.37 26.21 -16.78
C PRO A 36 2.48 27.07 -16.16
N SER A 37 2.33 27.38 -14.88
CA SER A 37 3.25 28.15 -14.06
C SER A 37 3.86 27.31 -12.94
N TYR A 38 4.94 27.80 -12.33
CA TYR A 38 5.58 27.14 -11.19
C TYR A 38 4.59 26.88 -10.04
N GLY A 39 4.55 25.63 -9.58
CA GLY A 39 3.66 25.19 -8.52
C GLY A 39 2.25 24.78 -8.97
N ASP A 40 1.88 24.99 -10.24
CA ASP A 40 0.58 24.56 -10.75
C ASP A 40 0.42 23.05 -10.67
N CYS A 41 -0.74 22.60 -10.20
CA CYS A 41 -1.09 21.19 -10.18
C CYS A 41 -1.57 20.77 -11.57
N LEU A 42 -1.00 19.71 -12.12
CA LEU A 42 -1.37 19.16 -13.41
C LEU A 42 -1.98 17.76 -13.25
N LYS A 43 -3.11 17.56 -13.93
CA LYS A 43 -3.76 16.27 -14.11
C LYS A 43 -3.35 15.72 -15.47
N ILE A 44 -2.48 14.73 -15.46
CA ILE A 44 -1.88 14.14 -16.66
C ILE A 44 -2.70 12.94 -17.08
N THR A 45 -3.22 13.02 -18.31
CA THR A 45 -4.06 11.98 -18.92
C THR A 45 -3.31 11.17 -19.97
N SER A 46 -2.32 11.79 -20.63
CA SER A 46 -1.41 11.16 -21.58
C SER A 46 -0.05 11.89 -21.61
N LYS A 47 0.89 11.42 -22.44
CA LYS A 47 2.23 12.04 -22.58
C LYS A 47 2.22 13.44 -23.17
N GLU A 48 1.16 13.78 -23.89
CA GLU A 48 1.05 15.04 -24.64
C GLU A 48 -0.14 15.88 -24.14
N SER A 49 -0.86 15.39 -23.12
CA SER A 49 -2.07 16.01 -22.62
C SER A 49 -2.07 16.09 -21.11
N TYR A 50 -2.29 17.29 -20.61
CA TYR A 50 -2.58 17.56 -19.21
C TYR A 50 -3.58 18.70 -19.10
N GLU A 51 -4.29 18.72 -17.98
CA GLU A 51 -5.20 19.79 -17.59
C GLU A 51 -4.69 20.41 -16.29
N ILE A 52 -4.96 21.70 -16.08
CA ILE A 52 -4.77 22.30 -14.77
C ILE A 52 -5.76 21.65 -13.81
N GLY A 53 -5.22 21.07 -12.75
CA GLY A 53 -5.97 20.42 -11.70
C GLY A 53 -5.81 21.14 -10.36
N THR A 54 -6.49 20.62 -9.36
CA THR A 54 -6.31 21.01 -7.97
C THR A 54 -5.95 19.79 -7.14
N MET A 55 -4.96 19.91 -6.27
CA MET A 55 -4.65 18.89 -5.29
C MET A 55 -5.21 19.36 -3.95
N ASN A 56 -6.26 18.69 -3.47
CA ASN A 56 -6.83 18.97 -2.16
C ASN A 56 -6.39 17.90 -1.17
N VAL A 57 -5.18 18.04 -0.65
CA VAL A 57 -4.63 17.15 0.36
C VAL A 57 -4.40 17.99 1.64
N PRO A 58 -4.93 17.56 2.80
CA PRO A 58 -4.73 18.27 4.06
C PRO A 58 -3.24 18.48 4.34
N TYR A 59 -2.87 19.68 4.78
CA TYR A 59 -1.47 20.05 5.04
C TYR A 59 -0.55 19.70 3.86
N PHE A 60 -1.00 19.93 2.64
CA PHE A 60 -0.16 19.83 1.46
C PHE A 60 -0.46 21.03 0.57
N LYS A 61 0.33 22.10 0.76
CA LYS A 61 0.15 23.36 0.03
C LYS A 61 1.36 23.60 -0.84
N ILE A 62 1.13 23.78 -2.13
CA ILE A 62 2.15 24.16 -3.08
C ILE A 62 2.07 25.66 -3.28
N SER A 63 3.22 26.30 -3.33
CA SER A 63 3.36 27.74 -3.58
C SER A 63 4.63 27.98 -4.38
N SER A 64 4.68 29.08 -5.12
CA SER A 64 5.87 29.52 -5.83
C SER A 64 6.21 30.95 -5.48
N GLU A 65 7.51 31.24 -5.37
CA GLU A 65 8.04 32.58 -5.11
C GLU A 65 9.36 32.74 -5.87
N ASN A 66 9.48 33.76 -6.73
CA ASN A 66 10.68 34.00 -7.54
C ASN A 66 11.18 32.77 -8.31
N ASP A 67 10.28 32.07 -8.99
CA ASP A 67 10.53 30.81 -9.73
C ASP A 67 11.02 29.63 -8.86
N ASP A 68 11.10 29.78 -7.53
CA ASP A 68 11.30 28.68 -6.60
C ASP A 68 9.95 28.05 -6.23
N VAL A 69 9.91 26.72 -6.19
CA VAL A 69 8.72 25.96 -5.77
C VAL A 69 8.89 25.50 -4.33
N PHE A 70 7.90 25.83 -3.50
CA PHE A 70 7.80 25.45 -2.11
C PHE A 70 6.60 24.55 -1.86
N VAL A 71 6.79 23.54 -1.03
CA VAL A 71 5.72 22.65 -0.59
C VAL A 71 5.68 22.66 0.93
N GLN A 72 4.56 23.10 1.49
CA GLN A 72 4.27 22.99 2.92
C GLN A 72 3.58 21.66 3.17
N LEU A 73 4.21 20.80 3.98
CA LEU A 73 3.70 19.45 4.24
C LEU A 73 4.08 18.84 5.59
N LEU A 74 3.34 17.80 5.97
CA LEU A 74 3.69 16.94 7.10
C LEU A 74 4.85 15.99 6.74
N VAL A 75 5.84 15.95 7.63
CA VAL A 75 7.01 15.08 7.59
C VAL A 75 7.25 14.43 8.95
N ILE A 76 8.08 13.39 8.95
CA ILE A 76 8.62 12.76 10.15
C ILE A 76 10.14 12.63 10.00
N GLY A 77 10.87 12.91 11.07
CA GLY A 77 12.31 12.68 11.16
C GLY A 77 12.64 11.39 11.92
N PRO A 78 13.81 10.77 11.68
CA PRO A 78 14.22 9.55 12.38
C PRO A 78 14.42 9.81 13.87
N ASP A 79 13.91 8.91 14.72
CA ASP A 79 14.22 8.91 16.15
C ASP A 79 15.54 8.15 16.40
N ARG A 80 16.63 8.90 16.56
CA ARG A 80 17.98 8.35 16.76
C ARG A 80 18.10 7.52 18.05
N LEU A 81 17.23 7.73 19.04
CA LEU A 81 17.26 6.96 20.30
C LEU A 81 16.54 5.62 20.16
N SER A 82 15.51 5.55 19.31
CA SER A 82 14.70 4.33 19.12
C SER A 82 15.21 3.41 18.00
N LEU A 83 15.88 3.98 17.00
CA LEU A 83 16.40 3.24 15.85
C LEU A 83 17.77 2.60 16.13
N PRO A 84 18.08 1.42 15.53
CA PRO A 84 19.44 0.88 15.52
C PRO A 84 20.41 1.92 14.93
N LYS A 85 21.60 2.05 15.55
CA LYS A 85 22.61 3.05 15.17
C LYS A 85 22.89 3.08 13.67
N LYS A 86 23.08 1.92 13.03
CA LYS A 86 23.33 1.82 11.58
C LYS A 86 22.21 2.44 10.74
N VAL A 87 20.95 2.24 11.13
CA VAL A 87 19.79 2.82 10.42
C VAL A 87 19.69 4.31 10.71
N ALA A 88 19.89 4.72 11.97
CA ALA A 88 19.89 6.14 12.35
C ALA A 88 20.95 6.95 11.61
N ASP A 89 22.16 6.40 11.45
CA ASP A 89 23.27 7.06 10.74
C ASP A 89 22.98 7.14 9.23
N LYS A 90 22.36 6.10 8.65
CA LYS A 90 21.97 6.07 7.21
C LYS A 90 20.95 7.15 6.84
N TYR A 91 20.04 7.48 7.75
CA TYR A 91 18.99 8.49 7.55
C TYR A 91 19.29 9.82 8.25
N GLU A 92 20.54 10.04 8.64
CA GLU A 92 20.96 11.34 9.15
C GLU A 92 20.73 12.44 8.11
N GLN A 93 20.26 13.61 8.54
CA GLN A 93 19.92 14.75 7.68
C GLN A 93 18.86 14.43 6.61
N VAL A 94 17.95 13.50 6.89
CA VAL A 94 16.83 13.18 6.00
C VAL A 94 15.53 13.15 6.81
N VAL A 95 14.47 13.72 6.24
CA VAL A 95 13.10 13.56 6.71
C VAL A 95 12.27 12.84 5.66
N TRP A 96 11.12 12.32 6.06
CA TRP A 96 10.24 11.58 5.16
C TRP A 96 8.81 12.12 5.16
N SER A 97 8.20 12.12 3.97
CA SER A 97 6.77 12.36 3.78
C SER A 97 6.16 11.27 2.89
N PRO A 98 4.91 10.85 3.11
CA PRO A 98 4.21 9.97 2.16
C PRO A 98 3.95 10.60 0.79
N HIS A 99 4.10 11.92 0.64
CA HIS A 99 3.82 12.63 -0.62
C HIS A 99 5.09 12.90 -1.45
N LEU A 100 6.18 13.29 -0.80
CA LEU A 100 7.46 13.61 -1.45
C LEU A 100 8.56 12.57 -1.21
N GLU A 101 8.32 11.57 -0.36
CA GLU A 101 9.27 10.56 0.10
C GLU A 101 10.45 11.16 0.89
N LEU A 102 11.69 10.76 0.59
CA LEU A 102 12.88 11.23 1.31
C LEU A 102 13.23 12.64 0.87
N ILE A 103 13.37 13.53 1.86
CA ILE A 103 13.64 14.95 1.69
C ILE A 103 14.92 15.26 2.46
N ARG A 104 15.87 15.96 1.82
CA ARG A 104 17.12 16.32 2.49
C ARG A 104 16.87 17.37 3.58
N ASP A 105 17.57 17.27 4.69
CA ASP A 105 17.60 18.28 5.75
C ASP A 105 19.06 18.64 6.09
N PRO A 106 19.79 19.24 5.13
CA PRO A 106 21.24 19.48 5.28
C PRO A 106 21.55 20.46 6.42
N ASN A 107 20.58 21.34 6.75
CA ASN A 107 20.71 22.34 7.80
C ASN A 107 20.10 21.90 9.13
N HIS A 108 19.73 20.62 9.28
CA HIS A 108 19.16 20.06 10.51
C HIS A 108 17.90 20.78 11.01
N VAL A 109 17.15 21.44 10.12
CA VAL A 109 15.99 22.26 10.44
C VAL A 109 14.96 21.43 11.22
N TYR A 110 14.72 20.19 10.83
CA TYR A 110 13.79 19.33 11.54
C TYR A 110 14.30 19.00 12.94
N SER A 111 15.54 18.48 13.06
CA SER A 111 16.07 18.01 14.34
C SER A 111 16.36 19.12 15.36
N ILE A 112 16.55 20.36 14.90
CA ILE A 112 16.71 21.54 15.77
C ILE A 112 15.36 21.94 16.38
N ASN A 113 14.28 21.84 15.61
CA ASN A 113 12.96 22.34 16.02
C ASN A 113 12.08 21.26 16.65
N PHE A 114 12.31 19.98 16.34
CA PHE A 114 11.40 18.90 16.68
C PHE A 114 12.13 17.65 17.17
N LYS A 115 11.43 16.85 17.99
CA LYS A 115 11.91 15.53 18.39
C LYS A 115 11.77 14.55 17.22
N GLY A 116 12.76 13.66 17.08
CA GLY A 116 12.67 12.54 16.15
C GLY A 116 11.47 11.64 16.46
N GLY A 117 10.80 11.12 15.43
CA GLY A 117 9.60 10.30 15.55
C GLY A 117 8.27 11.06 15.64
N ASP A 118 8.31 12.38 15.82
CA ASP A 118 7.11 13.22 15.76
C ASP A 118 6.69 13.48 14.31
N VAL A 119 5.38 13.65 14.08
CA VAL A 119 4.89 14.16 12.79
C VAL A 119 4.74 15.66 12.92
N ARG A 120 5.40 16.41 12.05
CA ARG A 120 5.50 17.88 12.11
C ARG A 120 5.39 18.49 10.73
N GLU A 121 4.94 19.73 10.69
CA GLU A 121 4.81 20.47 9.45
C GLU A 121 6.08 21.26 9.15
N VAL A 122 6.52 21.19 7.90
CA VAL A 122 7.67 21.92 7.39
C VAL A 122 7.32 22.53 6.03
N VAL A 123 8.10 23.52 5.62
CA VAL A 123 8.15 23.97 4.23
C VAL A 123 9.43 23.42 3.62
N VAL A 124 9.31 22.76 2.48
CA VAL A 124 10.42 22.25 1.69
C VAL A 124 10.53 23.02 0.39
N LYS A 125 11.76 23.16 -0.11
CA LYS A 125 12.07 23.82 -1.37
C LYS A 125 12.43 22.77 -2.42
N TYR A 126 11.97 22.96 -3.66
CA TYR A 126 12.46 22.22 -4.81
C TYR A 126 13.94 22.56 -5.04
N ALA A 127 14.81 21.58 -4.84
CA ALA A 127 16.25 21.69 -4.91
C ALA A 127 16.82 20.36 -5.42
N PRO A 128 16.74 20.09 -6.74
CA PRO A 128 17.28 18.85 -7.30
C PRO A 128 18.79 18.76 -7.06
N SER A 129 19.29 17.61 -6.61
CA SER A 129 20.73 17.35 -6.51
C SER A 129 21.15 16.07 -7.22
N SER A 130 22.47 15.94 -7.43
CA SER A 130 23.11 14.83 -8.13
C SER A 130 22.89 13.47 -7.44
N ASP A 131 22.51 13.47 -6.18
CA ASP A 131 22.13 12.27 -5.41
C ASP A 131 20.71 11.76 -5.69
N GLY A 132 19.98 12.39 -6.62
CA GLY A 132 18.64 11.99 -7.05
C GLY A 132 17.50 12.45 -6.13
N SER A 133 17.80 13.28 -5.11
CA SER A 133 16.78 13.89 -4.27
C SER A 133 16.35 15.26 -4.80
N PHE A 134 15.05 15.54 -4.71
CA PHE A 134 14.41 16.69 -5.37
C PHE A 134 14.06 17.84 -4.44
N PHE A 135 13.99 17.58 -3.13
CA PHE A 135 13.51 18.55 -2.15
C PHE A 135 14.43 18.61 -0.95
N GLU A 136 14.52 19.79 -0.37
CA GLU A 136 15.21 20.03 0.89
C GLU A 136 14.35 20.82 1.87
N VAL A 137 14.52 20.57 3.16
CA VAL A 137 13.81 21.28 4.22
C VAL A 137 14.32 22.72 4.28
N PHE A 138 13.39 23.66 4.08
CA PHE A 138 13.69 25.09 4.07
C PHE A 138 13.41 25.72 5.44
N ARG A 139 12.25 25.45 6.04
CA ARG A 139 11.90 25.95 7.39
C ARG A 139 10.89 25.06 8.10
N ALA A 140 10.93 25.08 9.42
CA ALA A 140 9.91 24.50 10.28
C ALA A 140 8.66 25.40 10.35
N VAL A 141 7.48 24.80 10.42
CA VAL A 141 6.24 25.54 10.71
C VAL A 141 5.94 25.42 12.20
N GLN A 142 5.87 26.56 12.88
CA GLN A 142 5.42 26.60 14.28
C GLN A 142 3.89 26.69 14.31
N TRP A 143 3.28 25.74 15.02
CA TRP A 143 1.84 25.74 15.27
C TRP A 143 1.56 26.55 16.54
N LEU A 144 0.38 27.16 16.62
CA LEU A 144 -0.05 27.78 17.87
C LEU A 144 -0.39 26.69 18.89
N ASP A 145 -0.18 26.98 20.18
CA ASP A 145 -0.44 26.03 21.26
C ASP A 145 -1.86 25.43 21.17
N GLY A 146 -1.97 24.10 21.12
CA GLY A 146 -3.24 23.37 21.06
C GLY A 146 -3.75 23.01 19.65
N GLU A 147 -3.17 23.55 18.57
CA GLU A 147 -3.52 23.12 17.21
C GLU A 147 -2.99 21.70 16.91
N GLN A 148 -1.84 21.35 17.52
CA GLN A 148 -1.08 20.14 17.22
C GLN A 148 -1.71 18.86 17.80
N GLU A 149 -2.35 18.94 18.97
CA GLU A 149 -3.00 17.78 19.61
C GLU A 149 -4.37 17.44 19.00
N ASN A 150 -4.98 18.41 18.31
CA ASN A 150 -6.33 18.31 17.76
C ASN A 150 -6.39 17.96 16.27
N SER A 151 -5.26 17.94 15.57
CA SER A 151 -5.24 17.53 14.17
C SER A 151 -5.24 15.99 14.06
N GLU A 152 -6.41 15.42 13.77
CA GLU A 152 -6.58 14.00 13.42
C GLU A 152 -5.63 13.56 12.29
N GLU A 153 -5.19 14.49 11.44
CA GLU A 153 -4.24 14.21 10.37
C GLU A 153 -2.89 13.71 10.91
N THR A 154 -2.32 14.36 11.93
CA THR A 154 -1.01 13.99 12.49
C THR A 154 -1.01 12.63 13.21
N LYS A 155 -2.21 12.13 13.56
CA LYS A 155 -2.42 10.82 14.18
C LYS A 155 -2.50 9.69 13.15
N LYS A 156 -2.64 10.00 11.84
CA LYS A 156 -2.78 8.97 10.80
C LYS A 156 -1.53 8.09 10.71
N SER A 157 -1.74 6.78 10.73
CA SER A 157 -0.67 5.78 10.76
C SER A 157 0.27 5.85 9.56
N TYR A 158 -0.24 6.18 8.37
CA TYR A 158 0.58 6.22 7.15
C TYR A 158 1.68 7.30 7.19
N LEU A 159 1.52 8.37 7.98
CA LEU A 159 2.56 9.40 8.16
C LEU A 159 3.76 8.89 8.97
N ARG A 160 3.58 7.77 9.69
CA ARG A 160 4.63 7.14 10.50
C ARG A 160 5.30 5.96 9.79
N MET A 161 4.85 5.58 8.59
CA MET A 161 5.41 4.47 7.80
C MET A 161 6.68 4.87 7.04
N ALA A 162 7.60 5.55 7.74
CA ALA A 162 8.84 6.02 7.15
C ALA A 162 9.78 4.84 6.81
N PRO A 163 10.74 5.03 5.89
CA PRO A 163 11.60 3.96 5.39
C PRO A 163 12.46 3.31 6.47
N TRP A 164 12.96 4.08 7.44
CA TRP A 164 13.68 3.53 8.59
C TRP A 164 12.79 2.66 9.48
N LEU A 165 11.48 2.94 9.55
CA LEU A 165 10.55 2.04 10.23
C LEU A 165 10.41 0.74 9.45
N MET A 166 10.34 0.78 8.12
CA MET A 166 10.29 -0.43 7.28
C MET A 166 11.57 -1.28 7.40
N GLU A 167 12.74 -0.63 7.38
CA GLU A 167 14.04 -1.31 7.56
C GLU A 167 14.15 -1.94 8.95
N THR A 168 13.63 -1.29 9.99
CA THR A 168 13.64 -1.85 11.36
C THR A 168 12.55 -2.87 11.62
N LEU A 169 11.35 -2.69 11.08
CA LEU A 169 10.24 -3.64 11.21
C LEU A 169 10.61 -4.96 10.55
N THR A 170 11.15 -4.92 9.34
CA THR A 170 11.51 -6.14 8.62
C THR A 170 12.68 -6.90 9.28
N ASP A 171 13.48 -6.25 10.14
CA ASP A 171 14.56 -6.88 10.93
C ASP A 171 14.11 -7.28 12.35
N ARG A 172 13.11 -6.60 12.95
CA ARG A 172 12.65 -6.85 14.33
C ARG A 172 11.39 -7.72 14.41
N ALA A 173 10.55 -7.75 13.38
CA ALA A 173 9.24 -8.39 13.42
C ALA A 173 8.60 -8.43 12.00
N PRO A 174 8.52 -9.58 11.30
CA PRO A 174 7.62 -9.69 10.15
C PRO A 174 6.22 -9.24 10.57
N ILE A 175 5.36 -8.77 9.66
CA ILE A 175 4.03 -8.23 10.01
C ILE A 175 3.17 -9.19 10.85
N TYR A 176 3.53 -10.47 10.91
CA TYR A 176 2.98 -11.50 11.80
C TYR A 176 3.35 -11.35 13.27
N ASN A 177 4.52 -10.83 13.58
CA ASN A 177 4.83 -10.37 14.93
C ASN A 177 4.05 -9.08 15.28
N LEU A 178 3.48 -8.38 14.27
CA LEU A 178 2.54 -7.26 14.45
C LEU A 178 1.06 -7.68 14.42
N CYS A 179 0.74 -8.89 13.94
CA CYS A 179 -0.58 -9.52 14.04
C CYS A 179 -0.51 -10.61 15.12
N PRO A 180 -0.74 -10.28 16.41
CA PRO A 180 -0.73 -11.22 17.52
C PRO A 180 -1.41 -12.55 17.18
N GLU A 181 -0.94 -13.64 17.77
CA GLU A 181 -1.58 -14.97 17.65
C GLU A 181 -3.07 -14.95 18.01
N ASP A 182 -3.49 -13.96 18.79
CA ASP A 182 -4.88 -13.70 19.15
C ASP A 182 -5.56 -12.67 18.23
N MET A 183 -5.24 -12.57 16.94
CA MET A 183 -6.03 -11.77 16.00
C MET A 183 -7.13 -12.60 15.37
N ALA A 184 -8.25 -12.03 14.91
CA ALA A 184 -9.33 -12.86 14.34
C ALA A 184 -8.94 -13.53 13.00
N SER A 185 -7.90 -13.01 12.34
CA SER A 185 -7.28 -13.63 11.17
C SER A 185 -6.44 -14.88 11.48
N THR A 186 -5.92 -15.01 12.71
CA THR A 186 -5.01 -16.09 13.13
C THR A 186 -5.69 -17.03 14.13
N ASN A 187 -6.53 -16.49 15.01
CA ASN A 187 -7.49 -17.17 15.86
C ASN A 187 -8.90 -17.03 15.28
N LEU A 188 -9.27 -17.97 14.39
CA LEU A 188 -10.56 -17.96 13.71
C LEU A 188 -11.77 -18.07 14.65
N LYS A 189 -11.57 -18.34 15.95
CA LYS A 189 -12.65 -18.39 16.95
C LYS A 189 -12.73 -17.14 17.80
N LYS A 190 -11.82 -16.16 17.65
CA LYS A 190 -11.80 -14.94 18.45
C LYS A 190 -13.13 -14.20 18.42
N HIS A 191 -13.65 -13.87 19.59
CA HIS A 191 -14.84 -13.04 19.72
C HIS A 191 -14.49 -11.59 19.41
N LEU A 192 -15.31 -10.95 18.59
CA LEU A 192 -15.15 -9.53 18.27
C LEU A 192 -16.16 -8.70 19.05
N HIS A 193 -15.69 -7.61 19.63
CA HIS A 193 -16.49 -6.62 20.34
C HIS A 193 -16.89 -5.49 19.39
N LYS A 194 -17.93 -4.73 19.78
CA LYS A 194 -18.40 -3.60 18.96
C LYS A 194 -17.34 -2.50 18.83
N ASP A 195 -16.49 -2.36 19.84
CA ASP A 195 -15.41 -1.36 19.86
C ASP A 195 -14.19 -1.80 19.03
N ASP A 196 -14.13 -3.07 18.60
CA ASP A 196 -13.10 -3.54 17.68
C ASP A 196 -13.36 -2.93 16.31
N CYS A 197 -12.40 -2.14 15.83
CA CYS A 197 -12.46 -1.49 14.53
C CYS A 197 -11.37 -2.05 13.61
N ALA A 198 -11.69 -2.17 12.32
CA ALA A 198 -10.74 -2.62 11.31
C ALA A 198 -10.75 -1.72 10.09
N THR A 199 -9.60 -1.62 9.41
CA THR A 199 -9.50 -1.12 8.04
C THR A 199 -9.28 -2.30 7.12
N GLY A 200 -10.03 -2.37 6.03
CA GLY A 200 -9.94 -3.47 5.07
C GLY A 200 -10.43 -3.11 3.68
N ILE A 201 -10.12 -4.00 2.74
CA ILE A 201 -10.50 -3.88 1.33
C ILE A 201 -11.64 -4.85 1.03
N CYS A 202 -12.60 -4.43 0.21
CA CYS A 202 -13.62 -5.32 -0.33
C CYS A 202 -13.02 -6.19 -1.44
N ILE A 203 -12.97 -7.50 -1.19
CA ILE A 203 -12.32 -8.48 -2.07
C ILE A 203 -13.31 -9.35 -2.85
N HIS A 204 -14.59 -9.31 -2.48
CA HIS A 204 -15.68 -10.02 -3.15
C HIS A 204 -17.00 -9.32 -2.82
N HIS A 205 -17.94 -9.22 -3.77
CA HIS A 205 -19.22 -8.52 -3.55
C HIS A 205 -20.44 -9.46 -3.50
N GLU A 206 -20.40 -10.63 -4.16
CA GLU A 206 -21.50 -11.61 -4.19
C GLU A 206 -21.09 -12.98 -3.65
N PHE A 207 -20.60 -13.01 -2.40
CA PHE A 207 -20.19 -14.26 -1.78
C PHE A 207 -21.41 -14.96 -1.11
N PRO A 208 -21.56 -16.29 -1.20
CA PRO A 208 -22.64 -17.00 -0.51
C PRO A 208 -22.64 -16.69 0.98
N ASN A 209 -23.76 -16.22 1.52
CA ASN A 209 -23.86 -15.82 2.92
C ASN A 209 -24.12 -17.05 3.80
N PRO A 210 -23.13 -17.53 4.58
CA PRO A 210 -23.34 -18.70 5.42
C PRO A 210 -24.27 -18.42 6.61
N GLY A 211 -24.56 -17.14 6.89
CA GLY A 211 -25.55 -16.72 7.88
C GLY A 211 -26.95 -16.51 7.30
N PHE A 212 -27.18 -16.83 6.02
CA PHE A 212 -28.47 -16.62 5.37
C PHE A 212 -29.56 -17.49 6.01
N ARG A 213 -30.70 -16.86 6.26
CA ARG A 213 -31.91 -17.47 6.80
C ARG A 213 -33.11 -16.93 6.04
N GLU A 214 -33.74 -17.78 5.23
CA GLU A 214 -34.89 -17.43 4.38
C GLU A 214 -36.09 -16.93 5.21
N ASP A 215 -36.21 -17.40 6.45
CA ASP A 215 -37.24 -17.01 7.42
C ASP A 215 -37.04 -15.60 8.01
N ILE A 216 -35.89 -14.95 7.81
CA ILE A 216 -35.56 -13.66 8.42
C ILE A 216 -35.59 -12.53 7.38
N LYS A 217 -36.54 -11.61 7.56
CA LYS A 217 -36.64 -10.38 6.76
C LYS A 217 -35.35 -9.54 6.90
N GLY A 218 -34.70 -9.23 5.79
CA GLY A 218 -33.43 -8.49 5.75
C GLY A 218 -32.17 -9.38 5.77
N SER A 219 -32.33 -10.71 5.79
CA SER A 219 -31.25 -11.65 5.53
C SER A 219 -31.02 -11.77 4.02
N SER A 220 -29.81 -11.46 3.56
CA SER A 220 -29.43 -11.58 2.15
C SER A 220 -28.78 -12.93 1.85
N PRO A 221 -29.10 -13.60 0.72
CA PRO A 221 -28.44 -14.84 0.30
C PRO A 221 -26.95 -14.64 -0.03
N THR A 222 -26.54 -13.42 -0.37
CA THR A 222 -25.16 -13.04 -0.67
C THR A 222 -24.68 -11.89 0.20
N VAL A 223 -23.37 -11.81 0.38
CA VAL A 223 -22.66 -10.76 1.13
C VAL A 223 -21.42 -10.30 0.40
N ALA A 224 -21.01 -9.06 0.66
CA ALA A 224 -19.64 -8.66 0.39
C ALA A 224 -18.69 -9.23 1.44
N VAL A 225 -17.44 -9.36 1.04
CA VAL A 225 -16.35 -9.87 1.87
C VAL A 225 -15.26 -8.84 1.93
N LEU A 226 -15.00 -8.38 3.15
CA LEU A 226 -13.89 -7.49 3.47
C LEU A 226 -12.70 -8.34 3.96
N TRP A 227 -11.49 -7.91 3.64
CA TRP A 227 -10.25 -8.49 4.15
C TRP A 227 -9.45 -7.49 4.96
N SER A 228 -8.93 -7.94 6.09
CA SER A 228 -7.86 -7.27 6.84
C SER A 228 -6.93 -8.30 7.47
N PRO A 229 -5.60 -8.07 7.52
CA PRO A 229 -4.66 -8.92 8.25
C PRO A 229 -5.00 -9.06 9.73
N MET A 230 -5.75 -8.13 10.31
CA MET A 230 -6.14 -8.13 11.74
C MET A 230 -7.39 -8.96 12.00
N THR A 231 -8.36 -8.93 11.09
CA THR A 231 -9.69 -9.52 11.32
C THR A 231 -10.01 -10.71 10.42
N GLY A 232 -9.18 -10.93 9.40
CA GLY A 232 -9.37 -11.97 8.41
C GLY A 232 -10.48 -11.61 7.45
N LEU A 233 -11.27 -12.61 7.05
CA LEU A 233 -12.47 -12.39 6.26
C LEU A 233 -13.60 -11.87 7.16
N SER A 234 -14.25 -10.80 6.72
CA SER A 234 -15.40 -10.22 7.40
C SER A 234 -16.59 -10.13 6.44
N ARG A 235 -17.75 -10.63 6.86
CA ARG A 235 -18.98 -10.56 6.06
C ARG A 235 -19.61 -9.19 6.19
N TRP A 236 -20.00 -8.58 5.08
CA TRP A 236 -20.74 -7.33 5.07
C TRP A 236 -22.07 -7.52 4.32
N ASN A 237 -23.18 -7.35 5.04
CA ASN A 237 -24.51 -7.36 4.43
C ASN A 237 -24.77 -5.97 3.83
N ILE A 238 -24.53 -5.82 2.53
CA ILE A 238 -24.92 -4.61 1.79
C ILE A 238 -26.44 -4.66 1.62
N ASN A 239 -27.17 -4.19 2.61
CA ASN A 239 -28.59 -3.96 2.43
C ASN A 239 -28.74 -2.68 1.60
N ASN A 240 -29.56 -2.72 0.53
CA ASN A 240 -30.03 -1.55 -0.25
C ASN A 240 -30.76 -0.47 0.59
N ARG A 241 -30.67 -0.52 1.92
CA ARG A 241 -31.37 0.32 2.90
C ARG A 241 -30.45 1.04 3.88
N GLU A 242 -29.13 1.06 3.69
CA GLU A 242 -28.28 2.01 4.42
C GLU A 242 -28.46 3.43 3.86
N THR A 243 -29.67 3.95 4.01
CA THR A 243 -29.93 5.37 4.23
C THR A 243 -29.26 5.74 5.54
N HIS A 244 -28.24 6.60 5.48
CA HIS A 244 -27.77 7.55 6.52
C HIS A 244 -26.25 7.82 6.42
N THR A 245 -25.74 8.02 5.21
CA THR A 245 -24.60 8.90 4.96
C THR A 245 -24.90 9.61 3.63
N GLU A 246 -24.54 10.88 3.48
CA GLU A 246 -24.76 11.68 2.25
C GLU A 246 -24.04 11.12 1.01
N PHE A 247 -23.32 10.00 1.18
CA PHE A 247 -22.68 9.21 0.13
C PHE A 247 -23.49 7.94 -0.10
N ALA A 248 -24.64 8.05 -0.78
CA ALA A 248 -25.36 6.89 -1.26
C ALA A 248 -24.40 6.01 -2.08
N PHE A 249 -24.03 4.85 -1.55
CA PHE A 249 -23.28 3.86 -2.30
C PHE A 249 -24.07 3.58 -3.58
N SER A 250 -23.42 3.78 -4.73
CA SER A 250 -23.98 3.50 -6.04
C SER A 250 -24.67 2.13 -6.02
N GLY A 251 -25.88 2.03 -6.55
CA GLY A 251 -26.73 0.82 -6.47
C GLY A 251 -26.18 -0.45 -7.14
N ASP A 252 -24.96 -0.41 -7.68
CA ASP A 252 -24.23 -1.57 -8.19
C ASP A 252 -23.18 -2.05 -7.16
N PRO A 253 -23.40 -3.20 -6.48
CA PRO A 253 -22.45 -3.79 -5.53
C PRO A 253 -21.07 -4.07 -6.11
N LEU A 254 -20.97 -4.25 -7.43
CA LEU A 254 -19.69 -4.41 -8.13
C LEU A 254 -18.78 -3.19 -7.92
N LEU A 255 -19.35 -1.98 -7.81
CA LEU A 255 -18.59 -0.74 -7.64
C LEU A 255 -17.85 -0.66 -6.30
N GLN A 256 -18.16 -1.53 -5.35
CA GLN A 256 -17.48 -1.62 -4.07
C GLN A 256 -16.25 -2.55 -4.10
N LEU A 257 -16.13 -3.41 -5.12
CA LEU A 257 -15.00 -4.32 -5.24
C LEU A 257 -13.70 -3.54 -5.44
N GLY A 258 -12.73 -3.73 -4.55
CA GLY A 258 -11.46 -3.00 -4.54
C GLY A 258 -11.48 -1.67 -3.78
N GLU A 259 -12.63 -1.28 -3.23
CA GLU A 259 -12.75 -0.11 -2.36
C GLU A 259 -12.31 -0.42 -0.93
N TRP A 260 -11.87 0.62 -0.22
CA TRP A 260 -11.36 0.55 1.14
C TRP A 260 -12.40 1.05 2.15
N PHE A 261 -12.46 0.40 3.30
CA PHE A 261 -13.46 0.67 4.32
C PHE A 261 -12.88 0.58 5.73
N THR A 262 -13.42 1.39 6.63
CA THR A 262 -13.33 1.19 8.07
C THR A 262 -14.65 0.63 8.58
N TYR A 263 -14.60 -0.33 9.51
CA TYR A 263 -15.80 -1.00 10.00
C TYR A 263 -15.64 -1.54 11.42
N SER A 264 -16.76 -1.65 12.12
CA SER A 264 -16.92 -2.29 13.41
C SER A 264 -17.53 -3.70 13.25
N PHE A 265 -17.76 -4.41 14.36
CA PHE A 265 -18.34 -5.76 14.32
C PHE A 265 -19.59 -5.91 15.16
N ASN A 266 -20.55 -6.65 14.60
CA ASN A 266 -21.66 -7.24 15.34
C ASN A 266 -21.46 -8.75 15.45
N ASP A 267 -20.85 -9.19 16.55
CA ASP A 267 -20.66 -10.61 16.86
C ASP A 267 -21.84 -11.17 17.64
N GLN A 268 -22.55 -12.13 17.05
CA GLN A 268 -23.71 -12.75 17.66
C GLN A 268 -23.39 -13.59 18.92
N ARG A 269 -22.11 -13.88 19.18
CA ARG A 269 -21.63 -14.63 20.35
C ARG A 269 -21.48 -13.77 21.59
N THR A 270 -21.28 -12.46 21.44
CA THR A 270 -21.02 -11.54 22.56
C THR A 270 -22.28 -10.94 23.17
N SER A 271 -23.45 -11.09 22.53
CA SER A 271 -24.74 -10.59 23.02
C SER A 271 -25.32 -11.47 24.17
N GLY A 272 -24.80 -11.32 25.38
CA GLY A 272 -25.01 -12.26 26.50
C GLY A 272 -26.38 -12.27 27.20
N SER A 273 -27.16 -11.18 27.26
CA SER A 273 -28.26 -11.14 28.27
C SER A 273 -29.65 -11.62 27.80
N LYS A 274 -30.02 -11.41 26.53
CA LYS A 274 -31.37 -11.79 26.02
C LYS A 274 -31.45 -13.25 25.56
N ARG A 275 -30.33 -13.83 25.10
CA ARG A 275 -30.30 -15.20 24.55
C ARG A 275 -30.13 -16.29 25.61
N ALA A 276 -29.43 -16.02 26.73
CA ALA A 276 -29.40 -16.96 27.86
C ALA A 276 -30.82 -17.25 28.40
N LYS A 277 -31.67 -16.23 28.47
CA LYS A 277 -33.11 -16.38 28.81
C LYS A 277 -33.92 -17.13 27.75
N LEU A 278 -33.52 -17.09 26.49
CA LEU A 278 -34.20 -17.79 25.39
C LEU A 278 -33.74 -19.25 25.27
N ALA A 279 -32.48 -19.54 25.59
CA ALA A 279 -31.93 -20.89 25.65
C ALA A 279 -32.54 -21.70 26.80
N LEU A 280 -32.69 -21.11 27.98
CA LEU A 280 -33.43 -21.69 29.12
C LEU A 280 -34.87 -22.05 28.73
N LYS A 281 -35.56 -21.15 28.00
CA LYS A 281 -36.92 -21.44 27.49
C LYS A 281 -36.95 -22.56 26.46
N ARG A 282 -35.92 -22.73 25.62
CA ARG A 282 -35.90 -23.78 24.58
C ARG A 282 -35.55 -25.16 25.14
N GLU A 283 -34.72 -25.21 26.19
CA GLU A 283 -34.51 -26.43 26.98
C GLU A 283 -35.81 -26.89 27.65
N GLU A 284 -36.63 -25.98 28.17
CA GLU A 284 -37.96 -26.30 28.72
C GLU A 284 -38.93 -26.90 27.67
N PHE A 285 -38.72 -26.65 26.38
CA PHE A 285 -39.56 -27.16 25.28
C PHE A 285 -38.97 -28.38 24.54
N GLY A 286 -37.80 -28.88 24.94
CA GLY A 286 -37.21 -30.11 24.36
C GLY A 286 -36.76 -29.98 22.89
N GLU A 287 -36.46 -28.77 22.41
CA GLU A 287 -35.89 -28.57 21.07
C GLU A 287 -34.40 -28.93 21.03
N ASP A 288 -34.00 -29.67 20.00
CA ASP A 288 -32.62 -30.12 19.79
C ASP A 288 -31.66 -28.92 19.67
N VAL A 289 -30.75 -28.81 20.64
CA VAL A 289 -29.80 -27.69 20.73
C VAL A 289 -28.74 -27.86 19.65
N CYS A 290 -28.92 -27.14 18.53
CA CYS A 290 -27.88 -26.92 17.53
C CYS A 290 -26.56 -26.58 18.24
N ALA A 291 -25.47 -27.27 17.90
CA ALA A 291 -24.14 -27.19 18.54
C ALA A 291 -23.79 -25.78 19.06
N PRO A 292 -23.19 -25.66 20.27
CA PRO A 292 -23.00 -24.39 20.95
C PRO A 292 -22.34 -23.36 20.03
N ARG A 293 -23.03 -22.23 19.80
CA ARG A 293 -22.57 -21.16 18.88
C ARG A 293 -21.18 -20.60 19.21
N ASN A 294 -20.66 -20.89 20.41
CA ASN A 294 -19.34 -20.50 20.88
C ASN A 294 -18.18 -21.19 20.13
N GLU A 295 -18.45 -22.27 19.38
CA GLU A 295 -17.41 -22.95 18.59
C GLU A 295 -17.33 -22.49 17.13
N ARG A 296 -18.27 -21.64 16.69
CA ARG A 296 -18.33 -21.18 15.30
C ARG A 296 -17.18 -20.22 14.99
N PRO A 297 -16.54 -20.32 13.82
CA PRO A 297 -15.53 -19.35 13.43
C PRO A 297 -16.12 -17.94 13.27
N THR A 298 -15.30 -16.92 13.50
CA THR A 298 -15.64 -15.50 13.50
C THR A 298 -16.30 -15.08 12.19
N PHE A 299 -15.81 -15.56 11.05
CA PHE A 299 -16.44 -15.30 9.75
C PHE A 299 -17.93 -15.69 9.72
N PHE A 300 -18.34 -16.77 10.40
CA PHE A 300 -19.73 -17.24 10.44
C PHE A 300 -20.58 -16.54 11.51
N ALA A 301 -19.95 -15.99 12.54
CA ALA A 301 -20.64 -15.46 13.72
C ALA A 301 -20.72 -13.93 13.76
N ALA A 302 -19.73 -13.25 13.21
CA ALA A 302 -19.63 -11.80 13.15
C ALA A 302 -20.03 -11.26 11.78
N THR A 303 -20.48 -10.01 11.75
CA THR A 303 -20.79 -9.26 10.53
C THR A 303 -20.25 -7.84 10.71
N ALA A 304 -19.65 -7.30 9.67
CA ALA A 304 -19.21 -5.91 9.63
C ALA A 304 -20.41 -4.96 9.77
N SER A 305 -20.25 -3.95 10.59
CA SER A 305 -21.22 -2.88 10.86
C SER A 305 -20.52 -1.52 10.83
N ASP A 306 -21.30 -0.43 10.84
CA ASP A 306 -20.79 0.95 10.83
C ASP A 306 -19.76 1.18 9.71
N VAL A 307 -20.01 0.60 8.53
CA VAL A 307 -19.05 0.56 7.43
C VAL A 307 -18.97 1.93 6.78
N THR A 308 -17.78 2.52 6.81
CA THR A 308 -17.51 3.84 6.24
C THR A 308 -16.45 3.70 5.15
N ARG A 309 -16.71 4.30 3.99
CA ARG A 309 -15.73 4.33 2.89
C ARG A 309 -14.53 5.16 3.29
N LEU A 310 -13.34 4.65 2.97
CA LEU A 310 -12.07 5.33 3.14
C LEU A 310 -11.51 5.69 1.77
N ASP A 311 -10.78 6.81 1.69
CA ASP A 311 -9.98 7.10 0.50
C ASP A 311 -9.04 5.92 0.19
N PRO A 312 -8.82 5.58 -1.10
CA PRO A 312 -8.03 4.41 -1.46
C PRO A 312 -6.66 4.43 -0.81
N VAL A 313 -6.41 3.43 0.05
CA VAL A 313 -5.12 3.28 0.75
C VAL A 313 -4.02 2.90 -0.25
N LYS A 314 -4.38 2.14 -1.29
CA LYS A 314 -3.50 1.72 -2.38
C LYS A 314 -4.21 1.89 -3.72
N PRO A 315 -3.50 2.26 -4.80
CA PRO A 315 -4.07 2.27 -6.14
C PRO A 315 -4.63 0.88 -6.45
N THR A 316 -5.93 0.82 -6.68
CA THR A 316 -6.65 -0.43 -6.88
C THR A 316 -7.52 -0.27 -8.12
N ARG A 317 -7.51 -1.27 -8.98
CA ARG A 317 -8.41 -1.36 -10.12
C ARG A 317 -9.09 -2.70 -10.17
N ARG A 318 -10.30 -2.69 -10.68
CA ARG A 318 -11.05 -3.90 -10.97
C ARG A 318 -10.60 -4.45 -12.31
N ILE A 319 -10.44 -5.77 -12.37
CA ILE A 319 -10.09 -6.49 -13.58
C ILE A 319 -11.11 -7.61 -13.82
N VAL A 320 -11.20 -8.05 -15.07
CA VAL A 320 -11.98 -9.23 -15.44
C VAL A 320 -10.98 -10.30 -15.86
N CYS A 321 -11.00 -11.42 -15.17
CA CYS A 321 -10.18 -12.58 -15.45
C CYS A 321 -11.01 -13.60 -16.22
N GLU A 322 -10.47 -14.11 -17.32
CA GLU A 322 -11.07 -15.22 -18.06
C GLU A 322 -10.51 -16.53 -17.52
N THR A 323 -11.38 -17.38 -16.97
CA THR A 323 -11.00 -18.70 -16.46
C THR A 323 -11.68 -19.77 -17.29
N LEU A 324 -10.91 -20.76 -17.73
CA LEU A 324 -11.46 -21.94 -18.41
C LEU A 324 -11.90 -22.97 -17.38
N THR A 325 -13.15 -23.41 -17.48
CA THR A 325 -13.62 -24.56 -16.69
C THR A 325 -12.95 -25.85 -17.18
N LYS A 326 -13.08 -26.92 -16.39
CA LYS A 326 -12.63 -28.27 -16.79
C LYS A 326 -13.30 -28.75 -18.08
N ASP A 327 -14.48 -28.20 -18.39
CA ASP A 327 -15.28 -28.53 -19.56
C ASP A 327 -14.97 -27.60 -20.76
N GLY A 328 -14.01 -26.68 -20.61
CA GLY A 328 -13.57 -25.75 -21.66
C GLY A 328 -14.44 -24.50 -21.81
N GLU A 329 -15.40 -24.29 -20.92
CA GLU A 329 -16.24 -23.08 -20.92
C GLU A 329 -15.47 -21.89 -20.35
N LYS A 330 -15.64 -20.72 -20.97
CA LYS A 330 -15.03 -19.46 -20.52
C LYS A 330 -15.92 -18.80 -19.48
N ILE A 331 -15.44 -18.69 -18.26
CA ILE A 331 -16.08 -17.92 -17.19
C ILE A 331 -15.32 -16.61 -17.01
N LEU A 332 -16.06 -15.50 -17.02
CA LEU A 332 -15.52 -14.19 -16.69
C LEU A 332 -15.74 -13.94 -15.20
N GLU A 333 -14.64 -13.84 -14.43
CA GLU A 333 -14.68 -13.53 -13.00
C GLU A 333 -14.12 -12.12 -12.75
N HIS A 334 -14.76 -11.35 -11.88
CA HIS A 334 -14.22 -10.08 -11.42
C HIS A 334 -13.15 -10.31 -10.35
N ASN A 335 -11.99 -9.69 -10.55
CA ASN A 335 -10.91 -9.68 -9.57
C ASN A 335 -10.41 -8.25 -9.33
N ILE A 336 -9.49 -8.11 -8.38
CA ILE A 336 -8.85 -6.85 -8.02
C ILE A 336 -7.36 -6.93 -8.29
N GLU A 337 -6.84 -5.87 -8.92
CA GLU A 337 -5.42 -5.63 -9.06
C GLU A 337 -5.03 -4.43 -8.20
N ILE A 338 -4.11 -4.66 -7.26
CA ILE A 338 -3.66 -3.67 -6.31
C ILE A 338 -2.19 -3.39 -6.58
N GLU A 339 -1.85 -2.13 -6.75
CA GLU A 339 -0.46 -1.73 -6.88
C GLU A 339 0.20 -1.63 -5.51
N CYS A 340 1.28 -2.39 -5.33
CA CYS A 340 2.01 -2.46 -4.06
C CYS A 340 3.51 -2.24 -4.26
N SER A 341 4.19 -1.87 -3.18
CA SER A 341 5.65 -1.69 -3.12
C SER A 341 6.22 -2.46 -1.95
N PHE A 342 7.30 -3.19 -2.19
CA PHE A 342 7.89 -4.13 -1.24
C PHE A 342 9.39 -3.94 -1.11
N GLN A 343 9.91 -4.13 0.10
CA GLN A 343 11.35 -4.21 0.31
C GLN A 343 11.88 -5.55 -0.22
N PHE A 344 12.92 -5.50 -1.05
CA PHE A 344 13.66 -6.67 -1.45
C PHE A 344 14.49 -7.21 -0.27
N LYS A 345 14.27 -8.48 0.06
CA LYS A 345 15.13 -9.25 0.94
C LYS A 345 15.49 -10.56 0.25
N HIS A 346 16.77 -10.74 -0.05
CA HIS A 346 17.24 -11.89 -0.82
C HIS A 346 16.94 -13.22 -0.11
N SER A 347 17.06 -13.25 1.22
CA SER A 347 16.75 -14.42 2.06
C SER A 347 15.27 -14.81 2.07
N SER A 348 14.37 -13.89 1.73
CA SER A 348 12.94 -14.17 1.63
C SER A 348 12.57 -14.95 0.37
N LEU A 349 13.44 -14.93 -0.64
CA LEU A 349 13.20 -15.57 -1.95
C LEU A 349 13.99 -16.87 -2.12
N GLU A 350 15.19 -16.96 -1.54
CA GLU A 350 16.01 -18.17 -1.60
C GLU A 350 16.99 -18.31 -0.43
N ASN A 351 17.43 -19.55 -0.22
CA ASN A 351 18.45 -19.87 0.78
C ASN A 351 19.85 -19.51 0.28
N GLU A 352 20.77 -19.25 1.22
CA GLU A 352 22.14 -18.82 0.91
C GLU A 352 22.91 -19.82 0.02
N SER A 353 22.73 -21.13 0.25
CA SER A 353 23.33 -22.17 -0.58
C SER A 353 22.91 -22.12 -2.05
N ASN A 354 21.67 -21.67 -2.32
CA ASN A 354 21.14 -21.56 -3.67
C ASN A 354 21.75 -20.37 -4.44
N ARG A 355 22.18 -19.33 -3.72
CA ARG A 355 22.78 -18.12 -4.33
C ARG A 355 24.08 -18.40 -5.09
N SER A 356 24.79 -19.44 -4.70
CA SER A 356 26.04 -19.87 -5.36
C SER A 356 25.81 -20.65 -6.65
N VAL A 357 24.57 -21.03 -6.97
CA VAL A 357 24.22 -21.82 -8.16
C VAL A 357 24.12 -20.87 -9.36
N LYS A 358 25.08 -20.95 -10.29
CA LYS A 358 25.09 -20.09 -11.49
C LYS A 358 24.05 -20.48 -12.55
N ASN A 359 23.65 -21.75 -12.58
CA ASN A 359 22.66 -22.23 -13.55
C ASN A 359 21.24 -21.93 -13.05
N TRP A 360 20.52 -21.08 -13.79
CA TRP A 360 19.18 -20.65 -13.41
C TRP A 360 18.13 -21.76 -13.39
N ASP A 361 18.18 -22.72 -14.32
CA ASP A 361 17.20 -23.81 -14.35
C ASP A 361 17.31 -24.71 -13.11
N ALA A 362 18.53 -24.88 -12.59
CA ALA A 362 18.77 -25.58 -11.33
C ALA A 362 18.40 -24.71 -10.12
N ARG A 363 18.76 -23.41 -10.13
CA ARG A 363 18.50 -22.47 -9.04
C ARG A 363 17.01 -22.21 -8.83
N GLU A 364 16.24 -22.09 -9.91
CA GLU A 364 14.80 -21.82 -9.90
C GLU A 364 14.02 -22.92 -9.18
N ARG A 365 14.38 -24.19 -9.40
CA ARG A 365 13.76 -25.35 -8.74
C ARG A 365 13.94 -25.34 -7.22
N CYS A 366 14.93 -24.61 -6.74
CA CYS A 366 15.30 -24.47 -5.34
C CYS A 366 14.88 -23.13 -4.72
N LEU A 367 14.19 -22.26 -5.47
CA LEU A 367 13.57 -21.06 -4.92
C LEU A 367 12.50 -21.43 -3.90
N ARG A 368 12.29 -20.53 -2.92
CA ARG A 368 11.34 -20.76 -1.84
C ARG A 368 9.91 -20.78 -2.37
N ARG A 369 9.19 -21.86 -2.10
CA ARG A 369 7.75 -21.99 -2.42
C ARG A 369 6.85 -21.28 -1.40
N ASP A 370 7.41 -20.91 -0.26
CA ASP A 370 6.78 -20.12 0.79
C ASP A 370 7.24 -18.66 0.78
N ALA A 371 7.90 -18.22 -0.30
CA ALA A 371 8.35 -16.84 -0.47
C ALA A 371 7.17 -15.87 -0.40
N HIS A 372 7.38 -14.78 0.32
CA HIS A 372 6.38 -13.73 0.48
C HIS A 372 7.01 -12.36 0.74
N PHE A 373 6.30 -11.33 0.32
CA PHE A 373 6.45 -10.00 0.88
C PHE A 373 5.41 -9.78 1.97
N ASP A 374 5.72 -8.85 2.87
CA ASP A 374 4.80 -8.44 3.93
C ASP A 374 4.24 -7.05 3.58
N ASP A 375 2.91 -6.94 3.59
CA ASP A 375 2.18 -5.69 3.43
C ASP A 375 1.29 -5.41 4.65
N PHE A 376 1.27 -4.17 5.11
CA PHE A 376 0.53 -3.79 6.33
C PHE A 376 -0.98 -3.96 6.19
N TYR A 377 -1.53 -3.67 5.01
CA TYR A 377 -2.96 -3.67 4.78
C TYR A 377 -3.47 -4.96 4.13
N LEU A 378 -2.59 -5.69 3.43
CA LEU A 378 -2.95 -6.91 2.71
C LEU A 378 -2.40 -8.18 3.37
N GLY A 379 -1.39 -8.07 4.24
CA GLY A 379 -0.74 -9.21 4.89
C GLY A 379 0.33 -9.83 3.99
N LYS A 380 0.43 -11.16 3.99
CA LYS A 380 1.40 -11.91 3.16
C LYS A 380 1.00 -11.77 1.70
N ILE A 381 1.94 -11.31 0.90
CA ILE A 381 1.85 -11.33 -0.56
C ILE A 381 2.74 -12.47 -1.02
N ARG A 382 2.14 -13.55 -1.53
CA ARG A 382 2.89 -14.70 -2.04
C ARG A 382 3.70 -14.31 -3.27
N ILE A 383 4.88 -14.91 -3.42
CA ILE A 383 5.75 -14.72 -4.57
C ILE A 383 6.01 -16.11 -5.16
N TYR A 384 5.66 -16.31 -6.43
CA TYR A 384 5.94 -17.57 -7.10
C TYR A 384 7.40 -17.60 -7.62
N PRO A 385 7.95 -18.79 -7.90
CA PRO A 385 9.33 -18.93 -8.36
C PRO A 385 9.66 -18.08 -9.59
N GLU A 386 8.71 -17.88 -10.50
CA GLU A 386 8.90 -17.10 -11.72
C GLU A 386 9.17 -15.61 -11.41
N GLU A 387 8.35 -14.97 -10.57
CA GLU A 387 8.59 -13.58 -10.15
C GLU A 387 9.82 -13.46 -9.27
N ALA A 388 10.06 -14.44 -8.39
CA ALA A 388 11.26 -14.46 -7.54
C ALA A 388 12.54 -14.52 -8.40
N ARG A 389 12.56 -15.39 -9.42
CA ARG A 389 13.65 -15.47 -10.40
C ARG A 389 13.86 -14.13 -11.09
N LEU A 390 12.80 -13.54 -11.65
CA LEU A 390 12.87 -12.23 -12.31
C LEU A 390 13.51 -11.17 -11.40
N ILE A 391 13.04 -11.07 -10.15
CA ILE A 391 13.52 -10.09 -9.17
C ILE A 391 15.01 -10.29 -8.90
N ILE A 392 15.41 -11.52 -8.54
CA ILE A 392 16.80 -11.83 -8.18
C ILE A 392 17.71 -11.58 -9.38
N GLU A 393 17.35 -12.11 -10.55
CA GLU A 393 18.15 -12.00 -11.76
C GLU A 393 18.38 -10.55 -12.17
N LYS A 394 17.35 -9.70 -12.13
CA LYS A 394 17.49 -8.27 -12.48
C LYS A 394 18.39 -7.52 -11.49
N ILE A 395 18.27 -7.80 -10.20
CA ILE A 395 19.08 -7.14 -9.16
C ILE A 395 20.55 -7.58 -9.27
N GLU A 396 20.80 -8.87 -9.41
CA GLU A 396 22.17 -9.42 -9.49
C GLU A 396 22.89 -8.95 -10.76
N ASN A 397 22.23 -9.02 -11.93
CA ASN A 397 22.81 -8.55 -13.18
C ASN A 397 23.12 -7.05 -13.14
N PHE A 398 22.23 -6.23 -12.57
CA PHE A 398 22.49 -4.80 -12.41
C PHE A 398 23.70 -4.54 -11.49
N ARG A 399 23.82 -5.29 -10.39
CA ARG A 399 24.94 -5.18 -9.45
C ARG A 399 26.27 -5.58 -10.08
N GLU A 400 26.30 -6.63 -10.91
CA GLU A 400 27.48 -7.03 -11.68
C GLU A 400 27.92 -5.90 -12.63
N VAL A 401 27.00 -5.37 -13.43
CA VAL A 401 27.28 -4.23 -14.34
C VAL A 401 27.73 -3.00 -13.57
N LEU A 402 27.11 -2.71 -12.43
CA LEU A 402 27.50 -1.57 -11.59
C LEU A 402 28.91 -1.73 -11.03
N LYS A 403 29.26 -2.95 -10.60
CA LYS A 403 30.60 -3.27 -10.08
C LYS A 403 31.69 -3.07 -11.13
N GLU A 404 31.40 -3.39 -12.39
CA GLU A 404 32.33 -3.21 -13.51
C GLU A 404 32.44 -1.73 -13.93
N SER A 405 31.32 -1.01 -13.94
CA SER A 405 31.25 0.37 -14.43
C SER A 405 31.66 1.42 -13.38
N SER A 406 31.33 1.22 -12.10
CA SER A 406 31.59 2.17 -11.01
C SER A 406 31.73 1.46 -9.67
N SER A 407 32.97 1.12 -9.30
CA SER A 407 33.26 0.39 -8.04
C SER A 407 32.87 1.18 -6.79
N GLU A 408 32.98 2.50 -6.82
CA GLU A 408 32.60 3.39 -5.70
C GLU A 408 31.09 3.39 -5.49
N GLU A 409 30.32 3.54 -6.57
CA GLU A 409 28.87 3.51 -6.52
C GLU A 409 28.36 2.12 -6.10
N TYR A 410 29.00 1.05 -6.57
CA TYR A 410 28.69 -0.30 -6.13
C TYR A 410 28.85 -0.45 -4.61
N LYS A 411 29.95 0.04 -4.03
CA LYS A 411 30.19 -0.01 -2.57
C LYS A 411 29.14 0.79 -1.80
N LEU A 412 28.79 1.99 -2.27
CA LEU A 412 27.76 2.82 -1.66
C LEU A 412 26.40 2.11 -1.62
N ARG A 413 26.03 1.47 -2.74
CA ARG A 413 24.70 0.87 -2.92
C ARG A 413 24.53 -0.53 -2.34
N GLN A 414 25.56 -1.13 -1.75
CA GLN A 414 25.43 -2.45 -1.13
C GLN A 414 24.44 -2.43 0.05
N GLU A 415 24.37 -1.30 0.76
CA GLU A 415 23.53 -1.12 1.95
C GLU A 415 22.20 -0.42 1.66
N ASP A 416 21.99 0.01 0.41
CA ASP A 416 20.77 0.68 0.01
C ASP A 416 19.61 -0.31 -0.11
N MET A 417 18.46 0.11 0.41
CA MET A 417 17.22 -0.65 0.30
C MET A 417 16.75 -0.63 -1.15
N ILE A 418 16.38 -1.80 -1.67
CA ILE A 418 15.75 -1.95 -2.99
C ILE A 418 14.25 -2.13 -2.77
N ILE A 419 13.46 -1.36 -3.52
CA ILE A 419 12.00 -1.44 -3.55
C ILE A 419 11.54 -2.08 -4.86
N ILE A 420 10.57 -2.98 -4.74
CA ILE A 420 9.92 -3.69 -5.83
C ILE A 420 8.47 -3.22 -5.87
N ARG A 421 8.09 -2.55 -6.95
CA ARG A 421 6.71 -2.15 -7.24
C ARG A 421 6.09 -3.15 -8.21
N GLY A 422 4.86 -3.58 -7.94
CA GLY A 422 4.17 -4.56 -8.77
C GLY A 422 2.66 -4.62 -8.56
N ALA A 423 2.01 -5.36 -9.45
CA ALA A 423 0.60 -5.71 -9.36
C ALA A 423 0.41 -6.94 -8.48
N VAL A 424 -0.54 -6.82 -7.56
CA VAL A 424 -0.94 -7.85 -6.62
C VAL A 424 -2.37 -8.25 -6.91
N LEU A 425 -2.62 -9.55 -7.07
CA LEU A 425 -3.95 -10.10 -7.28
C LEU A 425 -4.43 -10.88 -6.06
N ARG A 426 -5.75 -10.89 -5.85
CA ARG A 426 -6.41 -11.80 -4.91
C ARG A 426 -6.47 -13.20 -5.53
N SER A 427 -6.19 -14.23 -4.74
CA SER A 427 -6.38 -15.63 -5.15
C SER A 427 -7.86 -15.97 -5.35
N ASP A 428 -8.15 -16.76 -6.38
CA ASP A 428 -9.39 -17.54 -6.54
C ASP A 428 -9.79 -18.30 -5.25
N LYS A 429 -8.83 -18.94 -4.58
CA LYS A 429 -9.01 -19.76 -3.37
C LYS A 429 -8.92 -18.97 -2.07
N PHE A 430 -9.17 -17.66 -2.10
CA PHE A 430 -9.04 -16.78 -0.93
C PHE A 430 -9.77 -17.31 0.32
N SER A 431 -10.97 -17.89 0.15
CA SER A 431 -11.80 -18.39 1.24
C SER A 431 -11.17 -19.59 1.96
N THR A 432 -10.54 -20.50 1.23
CA THR A 432 -9.78 -21.63 1.80
C THR A 432 -8.45 -21.15 2.38
N ILE A 433 -7.75 -20.25 1.68
CA ILE A 433 -6.45 -19.74 2.13
C ILE A 433 -6.59 -19.00 3.47
N ALA A 434 -7.65 -18.20 3.64
CA ALA A 434 -7.92 -17.46 4.86
C ALA A 434 -8.03 -18.35 6.10
N GLN A 435 -8.47 -19.61 5.96
CA GLN A 435 -8.56 -20.56 7.08
C GLN A 435 -7.19 -21.04 7.58
N SER A 436 -6.16 -20.91 6.73
CA SER A 436 -4.79 -21.29 7.03
C SER A 436 -3.88 -20.09 7.29
N TYR A 437 -4.42 -18.87 7.28
CA TYR A 437 -3.65 -17.66 7.58
C TYR A 437 -3.08 -17.78 9.01
N PRO A 438 -1.80 -17.46 9.25
CA PRO A 438 -0.87 -16.73 8.39
C PRO A 438 0.04 -17.60 7.50
N THR A 439 -0.17 -18.91 7.42
CA THR A 439 0.76 -19.79 6.66
C THR A 439 0.81 -19.47 5.17
N ARG A 440 -0.28 -18.92 4.62
CA ARG A 440 -0.40 -18.53 3.22
C ARG A 440 -1.09 -17.17 3.10
N GLY A 441 -0.56 -16.33 2.23
CA GLY A 441 -1.16 -15.04 1.87
C GLY A 441 -2.35 -15.17 0.93
N LEU A 442 -3.42 -14.40 1.15
CA LEU A 442 -4.57 -14.38 0.23
C LEU A 442 -4.22 -13.77 -1.12
N PHE A 443 -3.26 -12.86 -1.11
CA PHE A 443 -2.79 -12.15 -2.28
C PHE A 443 -1.47 -12.74 -2.77
N TYR A 444 -1.18 -12.49 -4.04
CA TYR A 444 0.09 -12.87 -4.64
C TYR A 444 0.55 -11.81 -5.64
N LEU A 445 1.86 -11.70 -5.80
CA LEU A 445 2.47 -10.82 -6.79
C LEU A 445 2.29 -11.47 -8.17
N GLU A 446 1.53 -10.82 -9.03
CA GLU A 446 1.29 -11.26 -10.41
C GLU A 446 2.35 -10.71 -11.35
N LYS A 447 2.75 -9.44 -11.15
CA LYS A 447 3.64 -8.77 -12.09
C LYS A 447 4.51 -7.74 -11.41
N VAL A 448 5.80 -7.73 -11.75
CA VAL A 448 6.74 -6.68 -11.34
C VAL A 448 6.70 -5.56 -12.36
N PHE A 449 6.43 -4.34 -11.88
CA PHE A 449 6.46 -3.12 -12.69
C PHE A 449 7.82 -2.46 -12.67
N ARG A 450 8.39 -2.26 -11.47
CA ARG A 450 9.65 -1.54 -11.28
C ARG A 450 10.44 -2.12 -10.12
N ILE A 451 11.76 -2.17 -10.28
CA ILE A 451 12.72 -2.42 -9.20
C ILE A 451 13.65 -1.21 -9.18
N ALA A 452 13.81 -0.58 -8.02
CA ALA A 452 14.64 0.61 -7.88
C ALA A 452 15.27 0.70 -6.49
N TYR A 453 16.37 1.43 -6.39
CA TYR A 453 16.89 1.86 -5.10
C TYR A 453 15.94 2.85 -4.45
N HIS A 454 15.67 2.67 -3.15
CA HIS A 454 14.73 3.52 -2.44
C HIS A 454 15.24 4.95 -2.27
N ARG A 455 16.55 5.10 -2.01
CA ARG A 455 17.18 6.37 -1.63
C ARG A 455 17.02 7.45 -2.69
N ASP A 456 17.31 7.11 -3.93
CA ASP A 456 17.41 8.04 -5.06
C ASP A 456 16.48 7.66 -6.22
N GLY A 457 15.73 6.56 -6.09
CA GLY A 457 14.87 6.05 -7.16
C GLY A 457 15.64 5.46 -8.34
N LYS A 458 16.97 5.23 -8.27
CA LYS A 458 17.72 4.69 -9.43
C LYS A 458 17.13 3.35 -9.85
N VAL A 459 16.71 3.29 -11.11
CA VAL A 459 15.99 2.15 -11.67
C VAL A 459 16.95 1.00 -11.96
N ILE A 460 16.64 -0.17 -11.41
CA ILE A 460 17.30 -1.45 -11.69
C ILE A 460 16.58 -2.15 -12.83
N TYR A 461 15.24 -2.14 -12.79
CA TYR A 461 14.38 -2.76 -13.79
C TYR A 461 13.08 -1.97 -13.92
N GLN A 462 12.60 -1.86 -15.15
CA GLN A 462 11.27 -1.34 -15.47
C GLN A 462 10.65 -2.26 -16.53
N ASN A 463 9.42 -2.70 -16.29
CA ASN A 463 8.71 -3.58 -17.20
C ASN A 463 8.50 -2.89 -18.56
N PRO A 464 8.85 -3.52 -19.71
CA PRO A 464 8.67 -2.94 -21.03
C PRO A 464 7.21 -2.62 -21.39
N GLU A 465 6.25 -3.39 -20.88
CA GLU A 465 4.83 -3.10 -21.13
C GLU A 465 4.37 -1.87 -20.36
N GLU A 466 4.96 -1.61 -19.19
CA GLU A 466 4.88 -0.29 -18.57
C GLU A 466 5.66 0.74 -19.38
N LYS A 467 6.81 0.43 -20.00
CA LYS A 467 7.53 1.38 -20.88
C LYS A 467 6.68 1.85 -22.05
N TYR A 468 5.73 1.09 -22.60
CA TYR A 468 4.85 1.63 -23.65
C TYR A 468 3.83 2.63 -23.10
N VAL A 469 3.45 2.49 -21.82
CA VAL A 469 2.68 3.50 -21.07
C VAL A 469 3.60 4.65 -20.57
N THR A 470 4.88 4.39 -20.34
CA THR A 470 5.87 5.33 -19.77
C THR A 470 7.02 5.65 -20.72
N GLU A 471 6.78 5.59 -22.04
CA GLU A 471 7.83 5.84 -23.03
C GLU A 471 8.07 7.36 -23.03
N VAL A 472 8.93 7.79 -22.12
CA VAL A 472 9.81 8.90 -22.37
C VAL A 472 10.73 8.42 -23.52
N PRO A 473 10.80 9.17 -24.64
CA PRO A 473 11.47 8.71 -25.85
C PRO A 473 12.91 8.25 -25.61
N LYS A 474 13.36 7.30 -26.43
CA LYS A 474 14.72 6.71 -26.48
C LYS A 474 15.88 7.71 -26.65
N ASP A 475 15.64 9.02 -26.59
CA ASP A 475 16.68 10.06 -26.61
C ASP A 475 17.22 10.45 -25.22
N LEU A 476 16.68 9.90 -24.12
CA LEU A 476 17.21 10.17 -22.78
C LEU A 476 18.32 9.22 -22.29
N SER A 477 18.64 8.15 -23.03
CA SER A 477 19.84 7.34 -22.73
C SER A 477 21.16 8.08 -23.01
N THR A 478 21.06 9.30 -23.56
CA THR A 478 22.18 10.21 -23.85
C THR A 478 22.21 11.45 -22.96
N ILE A 479 21.41 11.52 -21.89
CA ILE A 479 21.60 12.56 -20.88
C ILE A 479 22.87 12.22 -20.08
N GLN A 480 24.00 12.72 -20.58
CA GLN A 480 25.08 13.14 -19.70
C GLN A 480 24.49 14.18 -18.74
N VAL A 481 24.55 13.89 -17.45
CA VAL A 481 24.62 14.95 -16.44
C VAL A 481 25.90 15.72 -16.77
N LYS A 482 25.79 16.80 -17.54
CA LYS A 482 26.81 17.84 -17.55
C LYS A 482 26.48 18.75 -16.38
N PHE A 483 27.39 18.73 -15.41
CA PHE A 483 27.49 19.71 -14.34
C PHE A 483 27.71 21.11 -14.91
#